data_AF-A0A8I0G9N2-F1
#
_entry.id   AF-A0A8I0G9N2-F1
#
_cell.length_a   1.000
_cell.length_b   1.000
_cell.length_c   1.000
_cell.angle_alpha   90.00
_cell.angle_beta   90.00
_cell.angle_gamma   90.00
#
_symmetry.space_group_name_H-M   'P 1'
#
loop_
_entity.id
_entity.type
_entity.pdbx_description
1 polymer ?
#
loop_
_entity_poly.entity_id
_entity_poly.type
_entity_poly.pdbx_seq_one_letter_code
_entity_poly.pdbx_strand_id
1 'polypeptide(L)'
;MSSYGLNIGRYGSNVGKCKRKGRAGPSQQSEYGENMSNHHVMGTATPKKDSYLVVDGCLINSFEPNLYSLNDIHKASGGSASKKPAFYLRTLTAKRILNALPGERWEKLHVIRGGVLQGTFASQELVFAYALWLSPDFYVRVLSNLPFISDLRNGEAK
;
A
#
# COMPACT_ATOMS: atom_id res chain seq x y z
N MET A 1 -10.26 -27.89 45.45
CA MET A 1 -10.88 -26.57 45.25
C MET A 1 -9.77 -25.54 45.11
N SER A 2 -9.50 -25.07 43.90
CA SER A 2 -8.79 -23.79 43.68
C SER A 2 -9.29 -23.23 42.35
N SER A 3 -10.12 -22.20 42.46
CA SER A 3 -10.74 -21.47 41.37
C SER A 3 -9.76 -20.40 40.89
N TYR A 4 -9.25 -20.52 39.66
CA TYR A 4 -8.55 -19.43 38.99
C TYR A 4 -9.57 -18.67 38.14
N GLY A 5 -9.96 -17.50 38.63
CA GLY A 5 -10.91 -16.60 38.00
C GLY A 5 -10.38 -16.01 36.69
N LEU A 6 -11.26 -16.03 35.68
CA LEU A 6 -11.11 -15.33 34.42
C LEU A 6 -11.20 -13.81 34.65
N ASN A 7 -10.12 -13.09 34.35
CA ASN A 7 -10.13 -11.62 34.32
C ASN A 7 -10.23 -11.16 32.86
N ILE A 8 -11.46 -10.89 32.41
CA ILE A 8 -11.75 -10.31 31.10
C ILE A 8 -11.44 -8.82 31.10
N GLY A 9 -10.18 -8.48 30.81
CA GLY A 9 -9.74 -7.11 30.56
C GLY A 9 -10.35 -6.56 29.27
N ARG A 10 -11.21 -5.54 29.41
CA ARG A 10 -11.81 -4.79 28.29
C ARG A 10 -10.72 -4.07 27.50
N TYR A 11 -10.45 -4.50 26.27
CA TYR A 11 -9.65 -3.73 25.31
C TYR A 11 -10.48 -2.51 24.85
N GLY A 12 -10.15 -1.34 25.39
CA GLY A 12 -10.69 -0.07 24.96
C GLY A 12 -10.16 0.31 23.57
N SER A 13 -11.05 0.48 22.61
CA SER A 13 -10.79 1.05 21.29
C SER A 13 -10.28 2.49 21.40
N ASN A 14 -8.97 2.68 21.43
CA ASN A 14 -8.37 3.99 21.18
C ASN A 14 -8.30 4.22 19.66
N VAL A 15 -9.41 4.67 19.08
CA VAL A 15 -9.46 5.21 17.72
C VAL A 15 -8.72 6.55 17.74
N GLY A 16 -7.40 6.50 17.66
CA GLY A 16 -6.55 7.65 17.46
C GLY A 16 -6.86 8.29 16.12
N LYS A 17 -7.66 9.36 16.12
CA LYS A 17 -7.89 10.18 14.93
C LYS A 17 -6.54 10.62 14.36
N CYS A 18 -6.19 10.13 13.17
CA CYS A 18 -5.13 10.70 12.34
C CYS A 18 -5.47 12.16 12.05
N LYS A 19 -5.03 13.10 12.90
CA LYS A 19 -5.23 14.53 12.72
C LYS A 19 -4.39 14.98 11.53
N ARG A 20 -5.04 15.20 10.38
CA ARG A 20 -4.47 15.96 9.25
C ARG A 20 -4.21 17.39 9.73
N LYS A 21 -2.97 17.71 10.11
CA LYS A 21 -2.48 19.08 10.25
C LYS A 21 -1.68 19.39 8.99
N GLY A 22 -2.39 19.71 7.91
CA GLY A 22 -1.81 20.04 6.61
C GLY A 22 -2.87 20.69 5.73
N ARG A 23 -2.53 21.84 5.15
CA ARG A 23 -3.38 22.69 4.30
C ARG A 23 -3.97 21.88 3.14
N ALA A 24 -5.28 21.92 2.96
CA ALA A 24 -5.93 21.32 1.79
C ALA A 24 -5.46 22.09 0.54
N GLY A 25 -4.60 21.44 -0.25
CA GLY A 25 -4.26 21.89 -1.61
C GLY A 25 -5.30 21.36 -2.60
N PRO A 26 -5.52 22.06 -3.73
CA PRO A 26 -6.53 21.66 -4.70
C PRO A 26 -6.16 20.33 -5.36
N SER A 27 -7.15 19.46 -5.52
CA SER A 27 -7.08 18.26 -6.35
C SER A 27 -6.94 18.68 -7.81
N GLN A 28 -5.72 18.56 -8.36
CA GLN A 28 -5.48 18.73 -9.79
C GLN A 28 -5.35 17.34 -10.45
N GLN A 29 -6.23 17.08 -11.41
CA GLN A 29 -6.03 16.07 -12.45
C GLN A 29 -4.77 16.47 -13.22
N SER A 30 -3.77 15.59 -13.30
CA SER A 30 -2.56 15.85 -14.09
C SER A 30 -2.83 15.51 -15.55
N GLU A 31 -2.94 16.55 -16.36
CA GLU A 31 -2.88 16.53 -17.82
C GLU A 31 -1.39 16.45 -18.23
N TYR A 32 -0.95 15.29 -18.71
CA TYR A 32 0.29 15.14 -19.48
C TYR A 32 -0.09 14.56 -20.84
N GLY A 33 0.12 15.36 -21.89
CA GLY A 33 -0.51 15.19 -23.21
C GLY A 33 0.04 14.05 -24.06
N GLU A 34 -0.88 13.43 -24.82
CA GLU A 34 -0.59 12.58 -25.96
C GLU A 34 -0.84 13.37 -27.26
N ASN A 35 0.22 13.61 -28.04
CA ASN A 35 0.13 14.15 -29.39
C ASN A 35 -0.25 13.03 -30.37
N MET A 36 -1.48 13.11 -30.87
CA MET A 36 -2.05 12.60 -32.13
C MET A 36 -1.31 11.54 -32.95
N SER A 37 -1.98 10.39 -33.14
CA SER A 37 -2.23 9.85 -34.48
C SER A 37 -3.58 9.15 -34.49
N ASN A 38 -4.56 9.79 -35.14
CA ASN A 38 -5.91 9.26 -35.30
C ASN A 38 -5.88 8.13 -36.35
N HIS A 39 -5.94 6.88 -35.90
CA HIS A 39 -6.44 5.78 -36.72
C HIS A 39 -7.50 4.99 -35.94
N HIS A 40 -8.70 5.04 -36.49
CA HIS A 40 -9.94 4.44 -36.02
C HIS A 40 -9.83 2.91 -35.87
N VAL A 41 -9.90 2.41 -34.63
CA VAL A 41 -10.45 1.08 -34.29
C VAL A 41 -11.19 1.22 -32.96
N MET A 42 -12.48 0.88 -32.95
CA MET A 42 -13.34 0.86 -31.76
C MET A 42 -12.87 -0.22 -30.77
N GLY A 43 -11.93 0.12 -29.89
CA GLY A 43 -11.65 -0.64 -28.69
C GLY A 43 -12.54 -0.11 -27.56
N THR A 44 -13.38 -0.94 -26.96
CA THR A 44 -14.08 -0.61 -25.73
C THR A 44 -13.03 -0.30 -24.66
N ALA A 45 -12.83 0.99 -24.35
CA ALA A 45 -12.04 1.40 -23.19
C ALA A 45 -12.76 0.87 -21.96
N THR A 46 -12.35 -0.30 -21.49
CA THR A 46 -12.74 -0.77 -20.17
C THR A 46 -12.20 0.25 -19.17
N PRO A 47 -13.02 0.76 -18.24
CA PRO A 47 -12.51 1.66 -17.22
C PRO A 47 -11.44 0.88 -16.44
N LYS A 48 -10.22 1.41 -16.44
CA LYS A 48 -9.09 0.88 -15.68
C LYS A 48 -9.61 0.71 -14.25
N LYS A 49 -9.69 -0.54 -13.77
CA LYS A 49 -10.22 -0.84 -12.44
C LYS A 49 -9.26 -0.18 -11.45
N ASP A 50 -9.61 1.00 -10.94
CA ASP A 50 -8.82 1.70 -9.92
C ASP A 50 -8.90 0.87 -8.64
N SER A 51 -8.04 -0.15 -8.56
CA SER A 51 -7.92 -1.03 -7.41
C SER A 51 -7.14 -0.29 -6.33
N TYR A 52 -7.85 0.56 -5.60
CA TYR A 52 -7.30 1.23 -4.43
C TYR A 52 -7.05 0.20 -3.32
N LEU A 53 -5.85 0.21 -2.75
CA LEU A 53 -5.53 -0.58 -1.56
C LEU A 53 -5.88 0.25 -0.32
N VAL A 54 -6.72 -0.32 0.55
CA VAL A 54 -7.06 0.29 1.85
C VAL A 54 -6.58 -0.64 2.96
N VAL A 55 -5.83 -0.11 3.92
CA VAL A 55 -5.32 -0.89 5.07
C VAL A 55 -5.64 -0.14 6.35
N ASP A 56 -6.37 -0.76 7.28
CA ASP A 56 -6.79 -0.15 8.55
C ASP A 56 -7.47 1.23 8.35
N GLY A 57 -8.29 1.37 7.31
CA GLY A 57 -8.96 2.62 6.95
C GLY A 57 -8.06 3.70 6.32
N CYS A 58 -6.78 3.38 6.07
CA CYS A 58 -5.85 4.24 5.36
C CYS A 58 -5.81 3.88 3.88
N LEU A 59 -6.16 4.85 3.03
CA LEU A 59 -5.95 4.74 1.58
C LEU A 59 -4.45 4.76 1.28
N ILE A 60 -3.97 3.73 0.59
CA ILE A 60 -2.58 3.63 0.16
C ILE A 60 -2.48 4.24 -1.23
N ASN A 61 -1.68 5.31 -1.37
CA ASN A 61 -1.49 5.97 -2.64
C ASN A 61 -0.67 5.12 -3.61
N SER A 62 -0.91 5.28 -4.90
CA SER A 62 -0.11 4.68 -5.97
C SER A 62 0.50 5.76 -6.86
N PHE A 63 1.63 5.43 -7.50
CA PHE A 63 2.25 6.29 -8.52
C PHE A 63 1.91 5.79 -9.92
N GLU A 64 1.98 4.48 -10.11
CA GLU A 64 1.55 3.72 -11.29
C GLU A 64 0.63 2.59 -10.81
N PRO A 65 -0.14 1.92 -11.70
CA PRO A 65 -1.10 0.88 -11.30
C PRO A 65 -0.53 -0.23 -10.41
N ASN A 66 0.79 -0.45 -10.46
CA ASN A 66 1.51 -1.51 -9.75
C ASN A 66 2.44 -1.00 -8.64
N LEU A 67 2.56 0.32 -8.43
CA LEU A 67 3.52 0.91 -7.49
C LEU A 67 2.82 1.63 -6.33
N TYR A 68 2.89 1.03 -5.14
CA TYR A 68 2.20 1.50 -3.94
C TYR A 68 3.15 2.19 -2.95
N SER A 69 2.63 3.20 -2.26
CA SER A 69 3.36 4.03 -1.29
C SER A 69 3.74 3.25 -0.02
N LEU A 70 5.02 2.92 0.14
CA LEU A 70 5.57 2.37 1.39
C LEU A 70 5.44 3.36 2.55
N ASN A 71 5.37 4.66 2.25
CA ASN A 71 5.19 5.70 3.26
C ASN A 71 3.80 5.64 3.88
N ASP A 72 2.76 5.38 3.08
CA ASP A 72 1.40 5.31 3.60
C ASP A 72 1.17 4.00 4.34
N ILE A 73 1.78 2.90 3.87
CA ILE A 73 1.83 1.62 4.60
C ILE A 73 2.51 1.79 5.96
N HIS A 74 3.64 2.52 6.00
CA HIS A 74 4.34 2.81 7.25
C HIS A 74 3.49 3.60 8.24
N LYS A 75 2.72 4.59 7.76
CA LYS A 75 1.78 5.34 8.60
C LYS A 75 0.64 4.44 9.08
N ALA A 76 0.06 3.63 8.20
CA ALA A 76 -1.01 2.69 8.54
C ALA A 76 -0.57 1.67 9.59
N SER A 77 0.70 1.27 9.59
CA SER A 77 1.27 0.36 10.60
C SER A 77 1.60 1.02 11.94
N GLY A 78 1.34 2.32 12.12
CA GLY A 78 1.66 3.07 13.34
C GLY A 78 2.98 3.86 13.32
N GLY A 79 3.70 3.92 12.19
CA GLY A 79 4.73 4.94 11.96
C GLY A 79 6.03 4.80 12.77
N SER A 80 6.40 3.59 13.22
CA SER A 80 7.60 3.38 14.03
C SER A 80 8.88 3.92 13.37
N ALA A 81 9.65 4.75 14.10
CA ALA A 81 10.81 5.46 13.56
C ALA A 81 11.94 4.52 13.10
N SER A 82 12.10 3.35 13.73
CA SER A 82 13.11 2.34 13.35
C SER A 82 12.73 1.57 12.09
N LYS A 83 11.45 1.65 11.70
CA LYS A 83 10.86 0.87 10.63
C LYS A 83 10.54 1.69 9.38
N LYS A 84 11.26 2.80 9.14
CA LYS A 84 11.05 3.64 7.95
C LYS A 84 11.36 2.89 6.64
N PRO A 85 10.71 3.24 5.51
CA PRO A 85 10.95 2.60 4.22
C PRO A 85 12.41 2.61 3.77
N ALA A 86 13.12 3.72 4.03
CA ALA A 86 14.54 3.84 3.69
C ALA A 86 15.43 2.80 4.42
N PHE A 87 15.06 2.37 5.63
CA PHE A 87 15.78 1.31 6.35
C PHE A 87 15.45 -0.06 5.78
N TYR A 88 14.17 -0.32 5.47
CA TYR A 88 13.74 -1.55 4.84
C TYR A 88 14.47 -1.80 3.51
N LEU A 89 14.58 -0.80 2.64
CA LEU A 89 15.26 -0.94 1.34
C LEU A 89 16.76 -1.26 1.46
N ARG A 90 17.38 -1.03 2.62
CA ARG A 90 18.79 -1.38 2.87
C ARG A 90 18.98 -2.83 3.28
N THR A 91 17.91 -3.49 3.73
CA THR A 91 17.95 -4.89 4.19
C THR A 91 18.32 -5.85 3.06
N LEU A 92 18.94 -6.98 3.42
CA LEU A 92 19.25 -8.04 2.47
C LEU A 92 17.98 -8.60 1.83
N THR A 93 16.91 -8.76 2.61
CA THR A 93 15.61 -9.26 2.13
C THR A 93 15.04 -8.38 1.01
N ALA A 94 14.96 -7.07 1.22
CA ALA A 94 14.42 -6.15 0.21
C ALA A 94 15.25 -6.17 -1.09
N LYS A 95 16.59 -6.20 -0.96
CA LYS A 95 17.50 -6.28 -2.11
C LYS A 95 17.32 -7.60 -2.88
N ARG A 96 17.19 -8.73 -2.18
CA ARG A 96 16.98 -10.04 -2.80
C ARG A 96 15.66 -10.11 -3.55
N ILE A 97 14.58 -9.60 -2.96
CA ILE A 97 13.27 -9.54 -3.62
C ILE A 97 13.35 -8.66 -4.87
N LEU A 98 13.90 -7.44 -4.76
CA LEU A 98 14.03 -6.52 -5.88
C LEU A 98 14.80 -7.13 -7.07
N ASN A 99 15.83 -7.92 -6.79
CA ASN A 99 16.64 -8.59 -7.81
C ASN A 99 16.00 -9.87 -8.37
N ALA A 100 15.15 -10.55 -7.59
CA ALA A 100 14.48 -11.78 -8.02
C ALA A 100 13.24 -11.51 -8.88
N LEU A 101 12.60 -10.36 -8.71
CA LEU A 101 11.44 -9.98 -9.50
C LEU A 101 11.86 -9.59 -10.93
N PRO A 102 11.09 -10.01 -11.96
CA PRO A 102 11.35 -9.64 -13.34
C PRO A 102 11.17 -8.13 -13.57
N GLY A 103 11.59 -7.65 -14.73
CA GLY A 103 11.43 -6.25 -15.12
C GLY A 103 12.50 -5.32 -14.56
N GLU A 104 12.38 -4.06 -14.94
CA GLU A 104 13.36 -3.03 -14.64
C GLU A 104 13.21 -2.50 -13.21
N ARG A 105 14.29 -1.92 -12.67
CA ARG A 105 14.26 -1.40 -11.29
C ARG A 105 13.18 -0.34 -11.09
N TRP A 106 12.95 0.51 -12.09
CA TRP A 106 11.99 1.61 -12.01
C TRP A 106 10.53 1.12 -11.99
N GLU A 107 10.25 -0.04 -12.57
CA GLU A 107 8.92 -0.68 -12.57
C GLU A 107 8.59 -1.32 -11.21
N LYS A 108 9.64 -1.61 -10.42
CA LYS A 108 9.53 -2.28 -9.11
C LYS A 108 9.67 -1.34 -7.93
N LEU A 109 10.44 -0.27 -8.09
CA LEU A 109 10.79 0.65 -7.02
C LEU A 109 11.09 2.05 -7.58
N HIS A 110 10.23 3.00 -7.22
CA HIS A 110 10.36 4.40 -7.58
C HIS A 110 10.46 5.27 -6.32
N VAL A 111 11.39 6.22 -6.30
CA VAL A 111 11.60 7.13 -5.17
C VAL A 111 11.51 8.57 -5.65
N ILE A 112 10.44 9.25 -5.25
CA ILE A 112 10.20 10.66 -5.54
C ILE A 112 10.74 11.49 -4.39
N ARG A 113 11.63 12.43 -4.70
CA ARG A 113 12.23 13.35 -3.72
C ARG A 113 11.69 14.75 -3.95
N GLY A 114 11.12 15.35 -2.90
CA GLY A 114 10.54 16.69 -2.96
C GLY A 114 9.15 16.73 -3.62
N GLY A 115 8.49 17.88 -3.49
CA GLY A 115 7.13 18.08 -3.99
C GLY A 115 6.04 17.38 -3.16
N VAL A 116 4.81 17.46 -3.66
CA VAL A 116 3.61 16.93 -2.99
C VAL A 116 3.55 15.40 -3.05
N LEU A 117 4.04 14.81 -4.14
CA LEU A 117 4.03 13.36 -4.39
C LEU A 117 5.26 12.63 -3.83
N GLN A 118 6.03 13.27 -2.94
CA GLN A 118 7.24 12.66 -2.39
C GLN A 118 6.95 11.32 -1.70
N GLY A 119 7.79 10.33 -1.95
CA GLY A 119 7.65 9.04 -1.31
C GLY A 119 8.45 7.93 -1.95
N THR A 120 8.36 6.76 -1.32
CA THR A 120 8.90 5.51 -1.85
C THR A 120 7.73 4.65 -2.30
N PHE A 121 7.68 4.37 -3.59
CA PHE A 121 6.65 3.56 -4.23
C PHE A 121 7.27 2.25 -4.68
N ALA A 122 6.63 1.14 -4.38
CA ALA A 122 7.18 -0.19 -4.64
C ALA A 122 6.11 -1.15 -5.15
N SER A 123 6.55 -2.19 -5.84
CA SER A 123 5.67 -3.26 -6.31
C SER A 123 4.97 -3.96 -5.16
N GLN A 124 3.86 -4.64 -5.48
CA GLN A 124 3.03 -5.33 -4.50
C GLN A 124 3.81 -6.36 -3.66
N GLU A 125 4.79 -7.04 -4.23
CA GLU A 125 5.61 -8.03 -3.52
C GLU A 125 6.54 -7.37 -2.51
N LEU A 126 7.15 -6.23 -2.87
CA LEU A 126 7.95 -5.42 -1.97
C LEU A 126 7.10 -4.84 -0.83
N VAL A 127 5.87 -4.43 -1.14
CA VAL A 127 4.88 -3.96 -0.16
C VAL A 127 4.53 -5.04 0.84
N PHE A 128 4.29 -6.28 0.39
CA PHE A 128 3.98 -7.41 1.27
C PHE A 128 5.16 -7.80 2.15
N ALA A 129 6.36 -7.89 1.59
CA ALA A 129 7.56 -8.15 2.36
C ALA A 129 7.85 -7.03 3.36
N TYR A 130 7.55 -5.79 3.02
CA TYR A 130 7.66 -4.67 3.95
C TYR A 130 6.64 -4.79 5.08
N ALA A 131 5.37 -5.07 4.78
CA ALA A 131 4.33 -5.28 5.79
C ALA A 131 4.72 -6.39 6.78
N LEU A 132 5.26 -7.51 6.29
CA LEU A 132 5.79 -8.59 7.12
C LEU A 132 6.94 -8.13 8.02
N TRP A 133 7.86 -7.33 7.47
CA TRP A 133 8.98 -6.76 8.23
C TRP A 133 8.55 -5.73 9.28
N LEU A 134 7.43 -5.06 9.08
CA LEU A 134 6.82 -4.16 10.06
C LEU A 134 6.26 -4.95 11.24
N SER A 135 5.35 -5.89 10.98
CA SER A 135 4.78 -6.81 11.96
C SER A 135 4.02 -7.94 11.25
N PRO A 136 4.14 -9.20 11.71
CA PRO A 136 3.32 -10.31 11.21
C PRO A 136 1.81 -10.03 11.29
N ASP A 137 1.34 -9.41 12.37
CA ASP A 137 -0.09 -9.08 12.53
C ASP A 137 -0.55 -8.04 11.51
N PHE A 138 0.31 -7.07 11.20
CA PHE A 138 0.01 -6.06 10.18
C PHE A 138 -0.02 -6.69 8.79
N TYR A 139 0.88 -7.63 8.50
CA TYR A 139 0.86 -8.39 7.26
C TYR A 139 -0.46 -9.15 7.05
N VAL A 140 -0.99 -9.83 8.08
CA VAL A 140 -2.30 -10.51 8.00
C VAL A 140 -3.44 -9.53 7.69
N ARG A 141 -3.41 -8.33 8.28
CA ARG A 141 -4.40 -7.28 7.97
C ARG A 141 -4.28 -6.79 6.53
N VAL A 142 -3.07 -6.56 6.03
CA VAL A 142 -2.85 -6.20 4.62
C VAL A 142 -3.42 -7.27 3.69
N LEU A 143 -3.10 -8.55 3.93
CA LEU A 143 -3.61 -9.67 3.12
C LEU A 143 -5.14 -9.71 3.11
N SER A 144 -5.76 -9.50 4.27
CA SER A 144 -7.22 -9.56 4.41
C SER A 144 -7.97 -8.46 3.65
N ASN A 145 -7.30 -7.37 3.30
CA ASN A 145 -7.87 -6.25 2.55
C ASN A 145 -7.61 -6.34 1.04
N LEU A 146 -6.95 -7.39 0.57
CA LEU A 146 -6.75 -7.58 -0.87
C LEU A 146 -8.08 -7.97 -1.52
N PRO A 147 -8.46 -7.32 -2.66
CA PRO A 147 -9.69 -7.64 -3.37
C PRO A 147 -9.81 -9.13 -3.69
N PHE A 148 -8.75 -9.73 -4.23
CA PHE A 148 -8.74 -11.15 -4.57
C PHE A 148 -8.96 -12.09 -3.36
N ILE A 149 -8.39 -11.78 -2.20
CA ILE A 149 -8.60 -12.60 -0.99
C ILE A 149 -10.05 -12.48 -0.51
N SER A 150 -10.66 -11.30 -0.67
CA SER A 150 -12.07 -11.08 -0.38
C SER A 150 -12.96 -11.88 -1.34
N ASP A 151 -12.63 -11.87 -2.63
CA ASP A 151 -13.36 -12.61 -3.67
C ASP A 151 -13.30 -14.13 -3.41
N LEU A 152 -12.11 -14.66 -3.07
CA LEU A 152 -11.95 -16.07 -2.70
C LEU A 152 -12.77 -16.46 -1.47
N ARG A 153 -12.87 -15.58 -0.46
CA ARG A 153 -13.66 -15.84 0.76
C ARG A 153 -15.16 -15.80 0.50
N ASN A 154 -15.59 -15.01 -0.48
CA ASN A 154 -17.00 -14.85 -0.82
C ASN A 154 -17.50 -15.89 -1.84
N GLY A 155 -16.61 -16.75 -2.36
CA GLY A 155 -16.97 -17.83 -3.27
C GLY A 155 -17.35 -17.37 -4.68
N GLU A 156 -17.06 -16.11 -5.05
CA GLU A 156 -17.31 -15.59 -6.39
C GLU A 156 -16.10 -15.81 -7.29
N ALA A 157 -15.77 -17.08 -7.55
CA ALA A 157 -15.01 -17.44 -8.73
C ALA A 157 -15.99 -17.47 -9.90
N LYS A 158 -16.10 -16.35 -10.64
CA LYS A 158 -16.71 -16.34 -11.97
C LYS A 158 -15.68 -16.69 -13.02
#